data_AF-A0A3C1PGM8-F1
#
_entry.id   AF-A0A3C1PGM8-F1
#
_cell.length_a   1.000
_cell.length_b   1.000
_cell.length_c   1.000
_cell.angle_alpha   90.00
_cell.angle_beta   90.00
_cell.angle_gamma   90.00
#
_symmetry.space_group_name_H-M   'P 1'
#
loop_
_entity.id
_entity.type
_entity.pdbx_description
1 polymer ?
#
loop_
_entity_poly.entity_id
_entity_poly.type
_entity_poly.pdbx_seq_one_letter_code
_entity_poly.pdbx_strand_id
1 'polypeptide(L)'
;MNPEEKNIVPNPVIAHFWRLFKTWDKTAIEGTSVYKKWNYRTMMFLIFGAFAGVMASQFRPVTEFDAFDIASRVFAVISTLLIAASSFAASEILTDELENNRTNSRSAAETLKAEIYLYVFKTGPYDTGTDDEKDELAFERLEKVRQATAEIPYLSFTDEINDYPDETMTIDSYIKERVSDQIRWYEKKSKTFQQELRKNKNRIYLFGFAGVVLGSIGAGTGYAEFTSVWIAFFTSASGALAAFVATNRYQPLLISYQKTALRLSAILAKFQKKASVDNESIKRFVAACEEEFARERTEWIQIFSEDSKDKKSDKEPKKTKGSDKS
;
A
#
# COMPACT_ATOMS: atom_id res chain seq x y z
N MET A 1 27.46 -41.54 12.48
CA MET A 1 26.32 -42.20 11.83
C MET A 1 25.07 -41.46 12.29
N ASN A 2 24.65 -40.46 11.52
CA ASN A 2 23.51 -39.60 11.85
C ASN A 2 22.27 -40.23 11.19
N PRO A 3 21.19 -40.51 11.93
CA PRO A 3 20.04 -41.19 11.36
C PRO A 3 19.24 -40.21 10.50
N GLU A 4 19.03 -40.58 9.24
CA GLU A 4 17.96 -40.11 8.36
C GLU A 4 17.77 -38.59 8.26
N GLU A 5 18.63 -37.92 7.47
CA GLU A 5 18.12 -36.88 6.58
C GLU A 5 17.11 -37.56 5.65
N LYS A 6 15.83 -37.58 6.06
CA LYS A 6 14.75 -37.85 5.13
C LYS A 6 14.93 -36.85 4.00
N ASN A 7 15.30 -37.34 2.83
CA ASN A 7 15.06 -36.66 1.56
C ASN A 7 13.53 -36.52 1.45
N ILE A 8 12.98 -35.46 2.06
CA ILE A 8 11.58 -35.10 1.92
C ILE A 8 11.45 -34.65 0.47
N VAL A 9 10.98 -35.55 -0.39
CA VAL A 9 10.62 -35.19 -1.76
C VAL A 9 9.56 -34.09 -1.63
N PRO A 10 9.80 -32.88 -2.15
CA PRO A 10 8.84 -31.78 -2.06
C PRO A 10 7.50 -32.25 -2.63
N ASN A 11 6.38 -32.04 -1.91
CA ASN A 11 5.08 -32.17 -2.55
C ASN A 11 5.08 -31.21 -3.77
N PRO A 12 4.88 -31.72 -5.00
CA PRO A 12 5.00 -30.93 -6.22
C PRO A 12 3.95 -29.82 -6.30
N VAL A 13 2.76 -30.01 -5.72
CA VAL A 13 1.69 -29.01 -5.60
C VAL A 13 2.18 -27.85 -4.73
N ILE A 14 2.64 -28.14 -3.51
CA ILE A 14 3.11 -27.13 -2.56
C ILE A 14 4.29 -26.34 -3.14
N ALA A 15 5.28 -27.04 -3.72
CA ALA A 15 6.45 -26.41 -4.32
C ALA A 15 6.07 -25.48 -5.48
N HIS A 16 5.12 -25.90 -6.33
CA HIS A 16 4.61 -25.07 -7.42
C HIS A 16 3.90 -23.81 -6.92
N PHE A 17 3.00 -23.96 -5.94
CA PHE A 17 2.25 -22.85 -5.36
C PHE A 17 3.18 -21.86 -4.65
N TRP A 18 4.17 -22.36 -3.91
CA TRP A 18 5.14 -21.51 -3.21
C TRP A 18 5.97 -20.67 -4.16
N ARG A 19 6.40 -21.24 -5.29
CA ARG A 19 7.11 -20.51 -6.34
C ARG A 19 6.26 -19.36 -6.88
N LEU A 20 4.98 -19.63 -7.18
CA LEU A 20 4.06 -18.59 -7.66
C LEU A 20 3.80 -17.53 -6.59
N PHE A 21 3.63 -17.94 -5.33
CA PHE A 21 3.51 -17.02 -4.20
C PHE A 21 4.71 -16.06 -4.14
N LYS A 22 5.95 -16.57 -4.18
CA LYS A 22 7.17 -15.75 -4.13
C LYS A 22 7.25 -14.77 -5.30
N THR A 23 6.88 -15.20 -6.50
CA THR A 23 6.82 -14.34 -7.68
C THR A 23 5.84 -13.18 -7.50
N TRP A 24 4.62 -13.46 -7.02
CA TRP A 24 3.61 -12.43 -6.78
C TRP A 24 3.95 -11.52 -5.60
N ASP A 25 4.54 -12.05 -4.52
CA ASP A 25 4.99 -11.27 -3.37
C ASP A 25 6.11 -10.30 -3.77
N LYS A 26 7.09 -10.77 -4.54
CA LYS A 26 8.16 -9.91 -5.08
C LYS A 26 7.61 -8.82 -6.00
N THR A 27 6.68 -9.17 -6.88
CA THR A 27 6.00 -8.22 -7.77
C THR A 27 5.25 -7.14 -6.97
N ALA A 28 4.54 -7.55 -5.91
CA ALA A 28 3.82 -6.62 -5.03
C ALA A 28 4.77 -5.71 -4.23
N ILE A 29 5.90 -6.24 -3.74
CA ILE A 29 6.92 -5.48 -3.01
C ILE A 29 7.55 -4.41 -3.92
N GLU A 30 7.92 -4.79 -5.15
CA GLU A 30 8.52 -3.86 -6.11
C GLU A 30 7.52 -2.75 -6.49
N GLY A 31 6.28 -3.11 -6.84
CA GLY A 31 5.23 -2.14 -7.13
C GLY A 31 4.97 -1.17 -5.96
N THR A 32 4.99 -1.69 -4.72
CA THR A 32 4.85 -0.87 -3.50
C THR A 32 6.04 0.08 -3.30
N SER A 33 7.26 -0.39 -3.57
CA SER A 33 8.49 0.39 -3.47
C SER A 33 8.52 1.53 -4.48
N VAL A 34 8.22 1.24 -5.75
CA VAL A 34 8.14 2.22 -6.84
C VAL A 34 7.09 3.28 -6.53
N TYR A 35 5.86 2.86 -6.19
CA TYR A 35 4.77 3.78 -5.88
C TYR A 35 5.12 4.74 -4.74
N LYS A 36 5.68 4.22 -3.63
CA LYS A 36 6.04 5.06 -2.48
C LYS A 36 7.13 6.07 -2.80
N LYS A 37 8.18 5.64 -3.51
CA LYS A 37 9.29 6.53 -3.90
C LYS A 37 8.78 7.67 -4.78
N TRP A 38 7.98 7.35 -5.79
CA TRP A 38 7.45 8.36 -6.71
C TRP A 38 6.41 9.26 -6.06
N ASN A 39 5.50 8.72 -5.24
CA ASN A 39 4.53 9.54 -4.52
C ASN A 39 5.22 10.58 -3.61
N TYR A 40 6.27 10.17 -2.90
CA TYR A 40 7.09 11.09 -2.10
C TYR A 40 7.83 12.12 -2.97
N ARG A 41 8.44 11.69 -4.08
CA ARG A 41 9.16 12.59 -5.01
C ARG A 41 8.23 13.61 -5.65
N THR A 42 7.05 13.20 -6.10
CA THR A 42 6.02 14.09 -6.67
C THR A 42 5.63 15.18 -5.67
N MET A 43 5.35 14.81 -4.41
CA MET A 43 5.10 15.78 -3.35
C MET A 43 6.27 16.76 -3.16
N MET A 44 7.52 16.26 -3.15
CA MET A 44 8.70 17.12 -3.02
C MET A 44 8.87 18.06 -4.21
N PHE A 45 8.71 17.58 -5.44
CA PHE A 45 8.77 18.39 -6.64
C PHE A 45 7.72 19.50 -6.64
N LEU A 46 6.50 19.19 -6.21
CA LEU A 46 5.43 20.19 -6.09
C LEU A 46 5.78 21.28 -5.07
N ILE A 47 6.25 20.90 -3.86
CA ILE A 47 6.59 21.85 -2.80
C ILE A 47 7.83 22.68 -3.20
N PHE A 48 8.92 22.06 -3.65
CA PHE A 48 10.13 22.78 -4.03
C PHE A 48 9.95 23.60 -5.32
N GLY A 49 9.13 23.13 -6.26
CA GLY A 49 8.73 23.88 -7.43
C GLY A 49 7.98 25.15 -7.04
N ALA A 50 6.95 25.01 -6.19
CA ALA A 50 6.21 26.17 -5.67
C ALA A 50 7.13 27.15 -4.91
N PHE A 51 8.04 26.64 -4.08
CA PHE A 51 9.03 27.47 -3.38
C PHE A 51 9.94 28.23 -4.34
N ALA A 52 10.50 27.56 -5.34
CA ALA A 52 11.33 28.20 -6.36
C ALA A 52 10.54 29.28 -7.14
N GLY A 53 9.27 29.04 -7.44
CA GLY A 53 8.39 30.02 -8.06
C GLY A 53 8.19 31.27 -7.19
N VAL A 54 8.01 31.09 -5.88
CA VAL A 54 7.98 32.21 -4.93
C VAL A 54 9.30 32.97 -4.95
N MET A 55 10.43 32.28 -4.86
CA MET A 55 11.75 32.91 -4.88
C MET A 55 11.98 33.72 -6.16
N ALA A 56 11.60 33.18 -7.32
CA ALA A 56 11.67 33.89 -8.60
C ALA A 56 10.90 35.22 -8.59
N SER A 57 9.73 35.24 -7.94
CA SER A 57 8.89 36.45 -7.85
C SER A 57 9.43 37.51 -6.90
N GLN A 58 10.24 37.13 -5.91
CA GLN A 58 10.79 38.05 -4.91
C GLN A 58 12.05 38.77 -5.40
N PHE A 59 12.82 38.17 -6.31
CA PHE A 59 13.99 38.80 -6.94
C PHE A 59 13.62 39.68 -8.14
N ARG A 60 12.56 40.50 -8.03
CA ARG A 60 12.30 41.53 -9.04
C ARG A 60 13.39 42.60 -8.96
N PRO A 61 14.01 43.00 -10.08
CA PRO A 61 15.12 43.94 -10.06
C PRO A 61 14.65 45.30 -9.52
N VAL A 62 15.13 45.66 -8.33
CA VAL A 62 14.94 47.00 -7.74
C VAL A 62 16.02 47.98 -8.24
N THR A 63 17.08 47.48 -8.88
CA THR A 63 18.22 48.25 -9.43
C THR A 63 18.79 47.57 -10.68
N GLU A 64 19.60 48.29 -11.48
CA GLU A 64 20.27 47.86 -12.74
C GLU A 64 21.31 46.71 -12.57
N PHE A 65 21.28 45.95 -11.48
CA PHE A 65 22.20 44.84 -11.25
C PHE A 65 21.70 43.54 -11.92
N ASP A 66 22.32 43.18 -13.05
CA ASP A 66 22.04 41.98 -13.87
C ASP A 66 21.96 40.64 -13.09
N ALA A 67 22.68 40.52 -11.96
CA ALA A 67 22.74 39.29 -11.19
C ALA A 67 21.38 38.85 -10.60
N PHE A 68 20.52 39.80 -10.21
CA PHE A 68 19.20 39.49 -9.65
C PHE A 68 18.22 39.02 -10.73
N ASP A 69 18.30 39.58 -11.94
CA ASP A 69 17.51 39.11 -13.08
C ASP A 69 17.89 37.68 -13.46
N ILE A 70 19.20 37.38 -13.56
CA ILE A 70 19.69 36.02 -13.81
C ILE A 70 19.19 35.04 -12.74
N ALA A 71 19.30 35.39 -11.46
CA ALA A 71 18.81 34.54 -10.37
C ALA A 71 17.30 34.29 -10.46
N SER A 72 16.50 35.33 -10.73
CA SER A 72 15.05 35.19 -10.89
C SER A 72 14.67 34.22 -12.02
N ARG A 73 15.36 34.31 -13.17
CA ARG A 73 15.16 33.43 -14.32
C ARG A 73 15.54 31.99 -14.01
N VAL A 74 16.66 31.77 -13.32
CA VAL A 74 17.09 30.43 -12.89
C VAL A 74 16.04 29.79 -11.98
N PHE A 75 15.54 30.53 -10.98
CA PHE A 75 14.47 30.02 -10.10
C PHE A 75 13.16 29.74 -10.85
N ALA A 76 12.79 30.59 -11.81
CA ALA A 76 11.59 30.38 -12.64
C ALA A 76 11.71 29.11 -13.50
N VAL A 77 12.89 28.86 -14.10
CA VAL A 77 13.16 27.64 -14.86
C VAL A 77 13.11 26.41 -13.95
N ILE A 78 13.76 26.45 -12.78
CA ILE A 78 13.71 25.35 -11.81
C ILE A 78 12.27 25.07 -11.37
N SER A 79 11.50 26.11 -11.02
CA SER A 79 10.09 25.99 -10.66
C SER A 79 9.29 25.25 -11.73
N THR A 80 9.43 25.69 -12.98
CA THR A 80 8.71 25.11 -14.13
C THR A 80 9.08 23.65 -14.33
N LEU A 81 10.38 23.30 -14.28
CA LEU A 81 10.85 21.94 -14.44
C LEU A 81 10.35 21.01 -13.31
N LEU A 82 10.38 21.47 -12.06
CA LEU A 82 9.92 20.68 -10.92
C LEU A 82 8.40 20.47 -10.95
N ILE A 83 7.62 21.51 -11.26
CA ILE A 83 6.16 21.37 -11.40
C ILE A 83 5.83 20.44 -12.55
N ALA A 84 6.48 20.58 -13.72
CA ALA A 84 6.30 19.67 -14.85
C ALA A 84 6.65 18.22 -14.49
N ALA A 85 7.75 17.99 -13.78
CA ALA A 85 8.15 16.66 -13.32
C ALA A 85 7.13 16.06 -12.33
N SER A 86 6.57 16.88 -11.43
CA SER A 86 5.49 16.47 -10.54
C SER A 86 4.25 16.03 -11.33
N SER A 87 3.80 16.84 -12.29
CA SER A 87 2.63 16.53 -13.12
C SER A 87 2.84 15.27 -13.96
N PHE A 88 4.01 15.12 -14.60
CA PHE A 88 4.36 13.92 -15.37
C PHE A 88 4.39 12.66 -14.50
N ALA A 89 5.04 12.72 -13.32
CA ALA A 89 5.07 11.58 -12.41
C ALA A 89 3.67 11.22 -11.90
N ALA A 90 2.80 12.20 -11.66
CA ALA A 90 1.43 11.96 -11.26
C ALA A 90 0.57 11.33 -12.38
N SER A 91 0.79 11.69 -13.65
CA SER A 91 0.00 11.17 -14.78
C SER A 91 0.51 9.83 -15.30
N GLU A 92 1.82 9.65 -15.43
CA GLU A 92 2.42 8.50 -16.12
C GLU A 92 2.91 7.40 -15.18
N ILE A 93 3.32 7.74 -13.96
CA ILE A 93 3.96 6.79 -13.05
C ILE A 93 2.98 6.36 -11.94
N LEU A 94 2.28 7.32 -11.34
CA LEU A 94 1.32 7.07 -10.25
C LEU A 94 -0.09 6.77 -10.79
N THR A 95 -0.16 5.89 -11.78
CA THR A 95 -1.42 5.49 -12.42
C THR A 95 -2.26 4.60 -11.51
N ASP A 96 -3.58 4.62 -11.73
CA ASP A 96 -4.49 3.67 -11.07
C ASP A 96 -4.17 2.22 -11.48
N GLU A 97 -3.59 2.00 -12.67
CA GLU A 97 -3.11 0.70 -13.11
C GLU A 97 -1.98 0.17 -12.21
N LEU A 98 -0.95 1.00 -11.93
CA LEU A 98 0.12 0.60 -11.00
C LEU A 98 -0.44 0.27 -9.61
N GLU A 99 -1.43 1.04 -9.16
CA GLU A 99 -2.11 0.83 -7.88
C GLU A 99 -2.94 -0.46 -7.82
N ASN A 100 -3.65 -0.78 -8.90
CA ASN A 100 -4.40 -2.02 -9.03
C ASN A 100 -3.45 -3.21 -9.15
N ASN A 101 -2.41 -3.12 -9.97
CA ASN A 101 -1.42 -4.18 -10.17
C ASN A 101 -0.71 -4.53 -8.87
N ARG A 102 -0.26 -3.55 -8.07
CA ARG A 102 0.36 -3.83 -6.76
C ARG A 102 -0.62 -4.49 -5.78
N THR A 103 -1.87 -4.05 -5.77
CA THR A 103 -2.89 -4.53 -4.82
C THR A 103 -3.32 -5.94 -5.18
N ASN A 104 -3.58 -6.21 -6.46
CA ASN A 104 -3.97 -7.52 -6.96
C ASN A 104 -2.81 -8.52 -6.87
N SER A 105 -1.58 -8.12 -7.15
CA SER A 105 -0.39 -8.98 -6.94
C SER A 105 -0.26 -9.41 -5.48
N ARG A 106 -0.46 -8.46 -4.54
CA ARG A 106 -0.43 -8.77 -3.10
C ARG A 106 -1.56 -9.70 -2.68
N SER A 107 -2.77 -9.48 -3.22
CA SER A 107 -3.92 -10.35 -2.96
C SER A 107 -3.69 -11.77 -3.50
N ALA A 108 -3.12 -11.91 -4.69
CA ALA A 108 -2.77 -13.19 -5.30
C ALA A 108 -1.73 -13.95 -4.46
N ALA A 109 -0.66 -13.26 -4.03
CA ALA A 109 0.36 -13.84 -3.16
C ALA A 109 -0.24 -14.40 -1.86
N GLU A 110 -1.01 -13.59 -1.13
CA GLU A 110 -1.60 -14.03 0.14
C GLU A 110 -2.72 -15.06 -0.05
N THR A 111 -3.40 -15.09 -1.21
CA THR A 111 -4.35 -16.15 -1.55
C THR A 111 -3.62 -17.48 -1.74
N LEU A 112 -2.56 -17.50 -2.56
CA LEU A 112 -1.73 -18.70 -2.75
C LEU A 112 -1.15 -19.21 -1.43
N LYS A 113 -0.67 -18.29 -0.58
CA LYS A 113 -0.16 -18.63 0.74
C LYS A 113 -1.23 -19.25 1.64
N ALA A 114 -2.46 -18.74 1.61
CA ALA A 114 -3.58 -19.31 2.35
C ALA A 114 -3.95 -20.71 1.81
N GLU A 115 -4.02 -20.91 0.50
CA GLU A 115 -4.29 -22.23 -0.11
C GLU A 115 -3.26 -23.27 0.33
N ILE A 116 -1.97 -22.91 0.39
CA ILE A 116 -0.90 -23.79 0.87
C ILE A 116 -1.16 -24.25 2.31
N TYR A 117 -1.45 -23.34 3.23
CA TYR A 117 -1.72 -23.72 4.62
C TYR A 117 -3.02 -24.51 4.77
N LEU A 118 -4.07 -24.19 4.02
CA LEU A 118 -5.33 -24.95 4.04
C LEU A 118 -5.12 -26.39 3.53
N TYR A 119 -4.30 -26.54 2.49
CA TYR A 119 -3.93 -27.85 1.91
C TYR A 119 -3.08 -28.66 2.90
N VAL A 120 -2.01 -28.07 3.46
CA VAL A 120 -1.11 -28.72 4.44
C VAL A 120 -1.89 -29.25 5.65
N PHE A 121 -2.81 -28.45 6.20
CA PHE A 121 -3.61 -28.86 7.36
C PHE A 121 -4.88 -29.63 6.99
N LYS A 122 -5.10 -29.93 5.70
CA LYS A 122 -6.30 -30.62 5.17
C LYS A 122 -7.58 -30.06 5.76
N THR A 123 -7.78 -28.74 5.65
CA THR A 123 -8.92 -28.03 6.23
C THR A 123 -9.62 -27.12 5.22
N GLY A 124 -10.82 -26.66 5.57
CA GLY A 124 -11.67 -25.88 4.69
C GLY A 124 -12.07 -26.69 3.45
N PRO A 125 -11.74 -26.24 2.22
CA PRO A 125 -12.04 -26.99 0.99
C PRO A 125 -11.39 -28.38 0.92
N TYR A 126 -10.31 -28.63 1.67
CA TYR A 126 -9.52 -29.85 1.63
C TYR A 126 -9.82 -30.84 2.79
N ASP A 127 -10.89 -30.59 3.53
CA ASP A 127 -11.26 -31.41 4.69
C ASP A 127 -11.76 -32.81 4.28
N THR A 128 -12.50 -32.87 3.18
CA THR A 128 -13.11 -34.08 2.62
C THR A 128 -12.47 -34.48 1.28
N GLY A 129 -12.64 -35.73 0.89
CA GLY A 129 -12.16 -36.27 -0.39
C GLY A 129 -10.86 -37.07 -0.28
N THR A 130 -10.49 -37.74 -1.36
CA THR A 130 -9.20 -38.43 -1.53
C THR A 130 -8.06 -37.43 -1.69
N ASP A 131 -6.81 -37.88 -1.57
CA ASP A 131 -5.67 -36.98 -1.79
C ASP A 131 -5.62 -36.50 -3.26
N ASP A 132 -5.98 -37.36 -4.23
CA ASP A 132 -6.07 -36.98 -5.65
C ASP A 132 -7.15 -35.90 -5.91
N GLU A 133 -8.34 -36.03 -5.30
CA GLU A 133 -9.41 -35.02 -5.42
C GLU A 133 -9.00 -33.67 -4.83
N LYS A 134 -8.17 -33.67 -3.79
CA LYS A 134 -7.65 -32.45 -3.16
C LYS A 134 -6.59 -31.77 -4.02
N ASP A 135 -5.75 -32.56 -4.69
CA ASP A 135 -4.75 -32.04 -5.63
C ASP A 135 -5.44 -31.37 -6.83
N GLU A 136 -6.44 -32.03 -7.42
CA GLU A 136 -7.24 -31.46 -8.50
C GLU A 136 -7.94 -30.15 -8.07
N LEU A 137 -8.55 -30.15 -6.89
CA LEU A 137 -9.19 -28.96 -6.33
C LEU A 137 -8.18 -27.82 -6.09
N ALA A 138 -6.96 -28.14 -5.65
CA ALA A 138 -5.90 -27.15 -5.50
C ALA A 138 -5.58 -26.50 -6.85
N PHE A 139 -5.34 -27.29 -7.89
CA PHE A 139 -5.07 -26.75 -9.22
C PHE A 139 -6.23 -25.95 -9.80
N GLU A 140 -7.49 -26.33 -9.56
CA GLU A 140 -8.66 -25.53 -9.94
C GLU A 140 -8.64 -24.15 -9.27
N ARG A 141 -8.35 -24.09 -7.97
CA ARG A 141 -8.29 -22.84 -7.21
C ARG A 141 -7.09 -21.98 -7.64
N LEU A 142 -5.95 -22.60 -7.95
CA LEU A 142 -4.81 -21.92 -8.55
C LEU A 142 -5.18 -21.26 -9.88
N GLU A 143 -5.90 -21.96 -10.73
CA GLU A 143 -6.29 -21.44 -12.03
C GLU A 143 -7.19 -20.21 -11.90
N LYS A 144 -8.07 -20.16 -10.88
CA LYS A 144 -8.83 -18.95 -10.55
C LYS A 144 -7.93 -17.77 -10.18
N VAL A 145 -6.85 -18.01 -9.42
CA VAL A 145 -5.86 -16.96 -9.13
C VAL A 145 -5.16 -16.51 -10.41
N ARG A 146 -4.74 -17.45 -11.27
CA ARG A 146 -4.08 -17.14 -12.54
C ARG A 146 -4.97 -16.29 -13.44
N GLN A 147 -6.23 -16.67 -13.61
CA GLN A 147 -7.22 -15.92 -14.38
C GLN A 147 -7.41 -14.50 -13.82
N ALA A 148 -7.54 -14.35 -12.50
CA ALA A 148 -7.66 -13.04 -11.86
C ALA A 148 -6.42 -12.15 -12.04
N THR A 149 -5.27 -12.75 -12.35
CA THR A 149 -3.98 -12.05 -12.53
C THR A 149 -3.45 -12.06 -13.96
N ALA A 150 -4.23 -12.55 -14.94
CA ALA A 150 -3.74 -12.85 -16.28
C ALA A 150 -3.16 -11.63 -17.01
N GLU A 151 -3.72 -10.44 -16.74
CA GLU A 151 -3.32 -9.18 -17.37
C GLU A 151 -2.23 -8.44 -16.58
N ILE A 152 -1.80 -8.97 -15.43
CA ILE A 152 -0.83 -8.29 -14.56
C ILE A 152 0.59 -8.73 -14.94
N PRO A 153 1.47 -7.79 -15.35
CA PRO A 153 2.87 -8.11 -15.55
C PRO A 153 3.51 -8.54 -14.23
N TYR A 154 4.17 -9.69 -14.21
CA TYR A 154 4.88 -10.20 -13.04
C TYR A 154 6.39 -10.22 -13.27
N LEU A 155 7.16 -10.07 -12.19
CA LEU A 155 8.61 -10.23 -12.22
C LEU A 155 8.97 -11.69 -12.51
N SER A 156 10.08 -11.95 -13.20
CA SER A 156 10.52 -13.31 -13.56
C SER A 156 10.44 -14.30 -12.39
N PHE A 157 10.15 -15.56 -12.70
CA PHE A 157 10.06 -16.66 -11.73
C PHE A 157 11.27 -16.66 -10.79
N THR A 158 11.00 -16.84 -9.51
CA THR A 158 12.05 -16.96 -8.50
C THR A 158 12.49 -18.43 -8.42
N ASP A 159 13.79 -18.68 -8.59
CA ASP A 159 14.36 -20.03 -8.64
C ASP A 159 14.64 -20.64 -7.25
N GLU A 160 14.65 -19.84 -6.18
CA GLU A 160 14.91 -20.33 -4.81
C GLU A 160 13.64 -20.88 -4.14
N ILE A 161 13.66 -22.18 -3.78
CA ILE A 161 12.53 -22.94 -3.23
C ILE A 161 12.98 -23.74 -1.98
N ASN A 162 13.84 -23.18 -1.13
CA ASN A 162 14.36 -23.95 0.02
C ASN A 162 13.61 -23.70 1.35
N ASP A 163 12.54 -22.89 1.33
CA ASP A 163 11.83 -22.44 2.52
C ASP A 163 10.31 -22.44 2.28
N TYR A 164 9.74 -23.59 1.93
CA TYR A 164 8.29 -23.76 1.78
C TYR A 164 7.70 -24.55 2.95
N PRO A 165 6.42 -24.32 3.32
CA PRO A 165 5.72 -25.12 4.32
C PRO A 165 5.67 -26.58 3.89
N ASP A 166 6.21 -27.49 4.69
CA ASP A 166 6.11 -28.93 4.43
C ASP A 166 4.78 -29.51 4.95
N GLU A 167 4.32 -30.63 4.40
CA GLU A 167 3.15 -31.38 4.90
C GLU A 167 3.31 -31.85 6.33
N THR A 168 4.56 -32.02 6.79
CA THR A 168 4.87 -32.39 8.18
C THR A 168 4.83 -31.20 9.14
N MET A 169 4.46 -30.01 8.68
CA MET A 169 4.37 -28.80 9.50
C MET A 169 3.49 -29.04 10.72
N THR A 170 4.06 -28.78 11.90
CA THR A 170 3.33 -28.85 13.16
C THR A 170 2.47 -27.61 13.37
N ILE A 171 1.44 -27.75 14.19
CA ILE A 171 0.60 -26.62 14.59
C ILE A 171 1.40 -25.51 15.28
N ASP A 172 2.43 -25.86 16.06
CA ASP A 172 3.29 -24.88 16.73
C ASP A 172 4.16 -24.10 15.74
N SER A 173 4.67 -24.76 14.69
CA SER A 173 5.39 -24.10 13.59
C SER A 173 4.46 -23.13 12.86
N TYR A 174 3.23 -23.54 12.52
CA TYR A 174 2.22 -22.65 11.93
C TYR A 174 1.89 -21.45 12.83
N ILE A 175 1.66 -21.68 14.14
CA ILE A 175 1.37 -20.60 15.09
C ILE A 175 2.54 -19.62 15.16
N LYS A 176 3.78 -20.11 15.14
CA LYS A 176 4.97 -19.26 15.19
C LYS A 176 5.14 -18.48 13.89
N GLU A 177 5.33 -19.18 12.78
CA GLU A 177 5.77 -18.63 11.49
C GLU A 177 4.66 -17.88 10.75
N ARG A 178 3.40 -18.28 10.90
CA ARG A 178 2.27 -17.65 10.21
C ARG A 178 1.49 -16.71 11.11
N VAL A 179 1.01 -17.18 12.26
CA VAL A 179 0.04 -16.40 13.05
C VAL A 179 0.73 -15.34 13.92
N SER A 180 1.68 -15.76 14.76
CA SER A 180 2.33 -14.90 15.74
C SER A 180 3.23 -13.85 15.07
N ASP A 181 3.98 -14.27 14.06
CA ASP A 181 4.80 -13.36 13.24
C ASP A 181 3.94 -12.29 12.57
N GLN A 182 2.79 -12.67 12.01
CA GLN A 182 1.87 -11.75 11.36
C GLN A 182 1.19 -10.79 12.34
N ILE A 183 0.78 -11.25 13.54
CA ILE A 183 0.27 -10.38 14.61
C ILE A 183 1.32 -9.31 14.97
N ARG A 184 2.57 -9.72 15.24
CA ARG A 184 3.66 -8.78 15.57
C ARG A 184 3.93 -7.80 14.43
N TRP A 185 3.87 -8.29 13.19
CA TRP A 185 4.02 -7.43 12.02
C TRP A 185 2.91 -6.38 11.95
N TYR A 186 1.64 -6.76 12.11
CA TYR A 186 0.51 -5.83 12.11
C TYR A 186 0.65 -4.76 13.20
N GLU A 187 0.94 -5.17 14.44
CA GLU A 187 1.12 -4.23 15.55
C GLU A 187 2.24 -3.22 15.29
N LYS A 188 3.39 -3.69 14.80
CA LYS A 188 4.51 -2.83 14.42
C LYS A 188 4.12 -1.89 13.28
N LYS A 189 3.43 -2.41 12.26
CA LYS A 189 3.04 -1.65 11.08
C LYS A 189 2.02 -0.56 11.42
N SER A 190 1.04 -0.87 12.26
CA SER A 190 0.09 0.07 12.83
C SER A 190 0.80 1.20 13.56
N LYS A 191 1.77 0.89 14.44
CA LYS A 191 2.57 1.93 15.14
C LYS A 191 3.29 2.85 14.16
N THR A 192 3.92 2.30 13.10
CA THR A 192 4.54 3.12 12.05
C THR A 192 3.54 4.04 11.36
N PHE A 193 2.38 3.53 10.95
CA PHE A 193 1.35 4.35 10.29
C PHE A 193 0.77 5.42 11.20
N GLN A 194 0.58 5.14 12.48
CA GLN A 194 0.16 6.13 13.47
C GLN A 194 1.19 7.26 13.60
N GLN A 195 2.48 6.93 13.65
CA GLN A 195 3.56 7.92 13.72
C GLN A 195 3.62 8.78 12.45
N GLU A 196 3.55 8.15 11.26
CA GLU A 196 3.56 8.87 10.00
C GLU A 196 2.33 9.78 9.84
N LEU A 197 1.15 9.31 10.25
CA LEU A 197 -0.05 10.15 10.27
C LEU A 197 0.12 11.37 11.18
N ARG A 198 0.65 11.18 12.40
CA ARG A 198 0.87 12.28 13.35
C ARG A 198 1.90 13.28 12.83
N LYS A 199 3.04 12.79 12.32
CA LYS A 199 4.09 13.66 11.75
C LYS A 199 3.55 14.50 10.59
N ASN A 200 2.81 13.88 9.67
CA ASN A 200 2.29 14.61 8.51
C ASN A 200 1.15 15.56 8.89
N LYS A 201 0.25 15.20 9.82
CA LYS A 201 -0.75 16.15 10.36
C LYS A 201 -0.09 17.37 11.01
N ASN A 202 0.94 17.16 11.82
CA ASN A 202 1.69 18.26 12.43
C ASN A 202 2.32 19.19 11.39
N ARG A 203 2.88 18.63 10.32
CA ARG A 203 3.42 19.41 9.19
C ARG A 203 2.32 20.19 8.48
N ILE A 204 1.17 19.59 8.20
CA ILE A 204 -0.01 20.27 7.61
C ILE A 204 -0.41 21.47 8.48
N TYR A 205 -0.54 21.27 9.80
CA TYR A 205 -0.87 22.35 10.73
C TYR A 205 0.20 23.44 10.78
N LEU A 206 1.49 23.07 10.72
CA LEU A 206 2.59 24.03 10.68
C LEU A 206 2.53 24.90 9.41
N PHE A 207 2.37 24.30 8.23
CA PHE A 207 2.24 25.05 6.97
C PHE A 207 0.98 25.93 6.98
N GLY A 208 -0.16 25.40 7.43
CA GLY A 208 -1.41 26.18 7.54
C GLY A 208 -1.27 27.37 8.49
N PHE A 209 -0.68 27.15 9.67
CA PHE A 209 -0.47 28.21 10.66
C PHE A 209 0.51 29.29 10.18
N ALA A 210 1.60 28.90 9.51
CA ALA A 210 2.54 29.84 8.91
C ALA A 210 1.86 30.77 7.89
N GLY A 211 0.94 30.24 7.07
CA GLY A 211 0.12 31.04 6.16
C GLY A 211 -0.75 32.08 6.89
N VAL A 212 -1.39 31.69 7.99
CA VAL A 212 -2.22 32.60 8.81
C VAL A 212 -1.39 33.71 9.43
N VAL A 213 -0.25 33.38 10.04
CA VAL A 213 0.64 34.36 10.68
C VAL A 213 1.15 35.39 9.67
N LEU A 214 1.59 34.93 8.48
CA LEU A 214 2.04 35.83 7.42
C LEU A 214 0.91 36.73 6.89
N GLY A 215 -0.31 36.20 6.78
CA GLY A 215 -1.50 37.00 6.44
C GLY A 215 -1.78 38.11 7.43
N SER A 216 -1.68 37.81 8.73
CA SER A 216 -1.87 38.81 9.78
C SER A 216 -0.79 39.89 9.76
N ILE A 217 0.48 39.52 9.56
CA ILE A 217 1.59 40.48 9.46
C ILE A 217 1.39 41.38 8.24
N GLY A 218 1.13 40.80 7.06
CA GLY A 218 0.93 41.54 5.82
C GLY A 218 -0.17 42.61 5.91
N ALA A 219 -1.28 42.26 6.57
CA ALA A 219 -2.39 43.19 6.81
C ALA A 219 -2.04 44.30 7.83
N GLY A 220 -1.19 44.01 8.82
CA GLY A 220 -0.84 44.95 9.90
C GLY A 220 0.32 45.90 9.59
N THR A 221 1.24 45.55 8.68
CA THR A 221 2.49 46.30 8.47
C THR A 221 2.62 46.94 7.08
N GLY A 222 1.64 46.76 6.19
CA GLY A 222 1.70 47.30 4.82
C GLY A 222 2.59 46.51 3.84
N TYR A 223 3.16 45.37 4.26
CA TYR A 223 3.96 44.46 3.40
C TYR A 223 3.10 43.41 2.68
N ALA A 224 1.82 43.73 2.42
CA ALA A 224 0.83 42.80 1.90
C ALA A 224 1.31 42.12 0.60
N GLU A 225 1.91 42.86 -0.32
CA GLU A 225 2.42 42.32 -1.58
C GLU A 225 3.50 41.25 -1.37
N PHE A 226 4.48 41.50 -0.50
CA PHE A 226 5.54 40.54 -0.18
C PHE A 226 4.97 39.28 0.50
N THR A 227 4.08 39.45 1.48
CA THR A 227 3.52 38.33 2.26
C THR A 227 2.53 37.48 1.46
N SER A 228 1.81 38.08 0.49
CA SER A 228 0.75 37.40 -0.28
C SER A 228 1.23 36.14 -1.00
N VAL A 229 2.41 36.22 -1.61
CA VAL A 229 3.01 35.10 -2.36
C VAL A 229 3.39 33.96 -1.42
N TRP A 230 3.92 34.27 -0.23
CA TRP A 230 4.25 33.27 0.78
C TRP A 230 3.00 32.59 1.34
N ILE A 231 1.92 33.33 1.59
CA ILE A 231 0.64 32.76 2.03
C ILE A 231 0.13 31.72 1.02
N ALA A 232 0.16 32.06 -0.27
CA ALA A 232 -0.22 31.14 -1.34
C ALA A 232 0.66 29.88 -1.37
N PHE A 233 1.97 30.02 -1.16
CA PHE A 233 2.89 28.90 -1.04
C PHE A 233 2.57 27.99 0.16
N PHE A 234 2.44 28.55 1.36
CA PHE A 234 2.16 27.77 2.58
C PHE A 234 0.82 27.03 2.47
N THR A 235 -0.19 27.66 1.88
CA THR A 235 -1.50 27.04 1.60
C THR A 235 -1.35 25.88 0.61
N SER A 236 -0.63 26.10 -0.49
CA SER A 236 -0.41 25.06 -1.52
C SER A 236 0.42 23.90 -0.99
N ALA A 237 1.46 24.16 -0.20
CA ALA A 237 2.29 23.13 0.43
C ALA A 237 1.48 22.30 1.44
N SER A 238 0.61 22.95 2.22
CA SER A 238 -0.34 22.28 3.11
C SER A 238 -1.30 21.36 2.33
N GLY A 239 -1.87 21.87 1.23
CA GLY A 239 -2.73 21.09 0.34
C GLY A 239 -2.03 19.89 -0.29
N ALA A 240 -0.81 20.09 -0.81
CA ALA A 240 0.02 19.02 -1.38
C ALA A 240 0.31 17.91 -0.36
N LEU A 241 0.62 18.28 0.88
CA LEU A 241 0.88 17.34 1.95
C LEU A 241 -0.40 16.61 2.41
N ALA A 242 -1.54 17.31 2.44
CA ALA A 242 -2.84 16.70 2.71
C ALA A 242 -3.19 15.66 1.63
N ALA A 243 -2.98 15.99 0.36
CA ALA A 243 -3.15 15.06 -0.76
C ALA A 243 -2.22 13.84 -0.61
N PHE A 244 -0.94 14.04 -0.30
CA PHE A 244 0.00 12.94 -0.04
C PHE A 244 -0.47 12.01 1.09
N VAL A 245 -0.97 12.57 2.21
CA VAL A 245 -1.52 11.76 3.31
C VAL A 245 -2.75 10.98 2.87
N ALA A 246 -3.65 11.61 2.11
CA ALA A 246 -4.84 10.97 1.57
C ALA A 246 -4.47 9.79 0.65
N THR A 247 -3.55 10.00 -0.29
CA THR A 247 -3.07 8.95 -1.22
C THR A 247 -2.42 7.76 -0.51
N ASN A 248 -1.69 7.99 0.58
CA ASN A 248 -1.04 6.88 1.32
C ASN A 248 -2.00 6.08 2.21
N ARG A 249 -3.20 6.60 2.50
CA ARG A 249 -4.26 5.90 3.24
C ARG A 249 -3.82 5.31 4.58
N TYR A 250 -2.95 6.03 5.30
CA TYR A 250 -2.41 5.55 6.58
C TYR A 250 -3.50 5.23 7.61
N GLN A 251 -4.57 6.02 7.66
CA GLN A 251 -5.64 5.87 8.66
C GLN A 251 -6.50 4.61 8.45
N PRO A 252 -7.12 4.36 7.27
CA PRO A 252 -7.88 3.13 7.08
C PRO A 252 -7.00 1.87 7.19
N LEU A 253 -5.75 1.91 6.68
CA LEU A 253 -4.82 0.77 6.83
C LEU A 253 -4.42 0.52 8.28
N LEU A 254 -4.19 1.57 9.07
CA LEU A 254 -3.94 1.47 10.51
C LEU A 254 -5.08 0.74 11.22
N ILE A 255 -6.32 1.14 10.96
CA ILE A 255 -7.52 0.57 11.58
C ILE A 255 -7.68 -0.90 11.19
N SER A 256 -7.55 -1.20 9.89
CA SER A 256 -7.60 -2.58 9.37
C SER A 256 -6.57 -3.48 10.08
N TYR A 257 -5.31 -3.05 10.18
CA TYR A 257 -4.26 -3.82 10.86
C TYR A 257 -4.51 -4.04 12.36
N GLN A 258 -4.96 -3.02 13.07
CA GLN A 258 -5.28 -3.16 14.49
C GLN A 258 -6.42 -4.15 14.71
N LYS A 259 -7.47 -4.05 13.90
CA LYS A 259 -8.63 -4.94 13.92
C LYS A 259 -8.24 -6.38 13.63
N THR A 260 -7.46 -6.62 12.57
CA THR A 260 -7.00 -7.96 12.20
C THR A 260 -6.07 -8.56 13.26
N ALA A 261 -5.12 -7.79 13.81
CA ALA A 261 -4.25 -8.24 14.89
C ALA A 261 -5.04 -8.66 16.15
N LEU A 262 -6.03 -7.86 16.54
CA LEU A 262 -6.91 -8.17 17.68
C LEU A 262 -7.70 -9.45 17.47
N ARG A 263 -8.26 -9.64 16.27
CA ARG A 263 -9.05 -10.84 15.93
C ARG A 263 -8.20 -12.10 15.90
N LEU A 264 -7.03 -12.05 15.25
CA LEU A 264 -6.09 -13.17 15.23
C LEU A 264 -5.60 -13.52 16.63
N SER A 265 -5.28 -12.51 17.45
CA SER A 265 -4.89 -12.71 18.85
C SER A 265 -6.01 -13.36 19.66
N ALA A 266 -7.26 -12.99 19.43
CA ALA A 266 -8.42 -13.61 20.08
C ALA A 266 -8.62 -15.07 19.64
N ILE A 267 -8.46 -15.38 18.35
CA ILE A 267 -8.51 -16.75 17.81
C ILE A 267 -7.40 -17.60 18.44
N LEU A 268 -6.17 -17.08 18.48
CA LEU A 268 -5.02 -17.75 19.10
C LEU A 268 -5.23 -18.01 20.59
N ALA A 269 -5.65 -17.00 21.36
CA ALA A 269 -5.91 -17.14 22.79
C ALA A 269 -7.02 -18.17 23.08
N LYS A 270 -8.08 -18.21 22.24
CA LYS A 270 -9.15 -19.21 22.35
C LYS A 270 -8.65 -20.62 22.10
N PHE A 271 -7.77 -20.80 21.12
CA PHE A 271 -7.15 -22.10 20.82
C PHE A 271 -6.23 -22.55 21.97
N GLN A 272 -5.34 -21.68 22.45
CA GLN A 272 -4.40 -21.98 23.54
C GLN A 272 -5.07 -22.33 24.87
N LYS A 273 -6.27 -21.79 25.13
CA LYS A 273 -7.04 -22.11 26.36
C LYS A 273 -7.65 -23.52 26.33
N LYS A 274 -7.73 -24.19 25.17
CA LYS A 274 -8.44 -25.45 25.05
C LYS A 274 -7.72 -26.57 25.81
N ALA A 275 -8.45 -27.29 26.67
CA ALA A 275 -7.89 -28.33 27.55
C ALA A 275 -7.36 -29.57 26.80
N SER A 276 -7.88 -29.85 25.61
CA SER A 276 -7.42 -30.93 24.73
C SER A 276 -7.38 -30.45 23.28
N VAL A 277 -6.22 -30.62 22.64
CA VAL A 277 -6.01 -30.28 21.22
C VAL A 277 -6.19 -31.55 20.40
N ASP A 278 -7.33 -31.68 19.76
CA ASP A 278 -7.63 -32.73 18.77
C ASP A 278 -7.48 -32.20 17.34
N ASN A 279 -7.37 -33.10 16.36
CA ASN A 279 -7.13 -32.75 14.95
C ASN A 279 -8.21 -31.81 14.39
N GLU A 280 -9.47 -32.03 14.77
CA GLU A 280 -10.60 -31.15 14.40
C GLU A 280 -10.42 -29.72 14.93
N SER A 281 -9.87 -29.57 16.14
CA SER A 281 -9.57 -28.23 16.68
C SER A 281 -8.48 -27.52 15.91
N ILE A 282 -7.44 -28.26 15.49
CA ILE A 282 -6.34 -27.72 14.69
C ILE A 282 -6.90 -27.21 13.36
N LYS A 283 -7.66 -28.06 12.65
CA LYS A 283 -8.32 -27.71 11.39
C LYS A 283 -9.18 -26.45 11.52
N ARG A 284 -10.09 -26.41 12.50
CA ARG A 284 -10.95 -25.24 12.74
C ARG A 284 -10.16 -23.98 13.08
N PHE A 285 -9.07 -24.10 13.82
CA PHE A 285 -8.21 -22.97 14.15
C PHE A 285 -7.48 -22.41 12.92
N VAL A 286 -6.87 -23.29 12.11
CA VAL A 286 -6.18 -22.89 10.87
C VAL A 286 -7.19 -22.25 9.90
N ALA A 287 -8.34 -22.88 9.68
CA ALA A 287 -9.39 -22.33 8.84
C ALA A 287 -9.86 -20.94 9.31
N ALA A 288 -10.05 -20.74 10.62
CA ALA A 288 -10.44 -19.44 11.17
C ALA A 288 -9.35 -18.37 10.99
N CYS A 289 -8.06 -18.74 11.11
CA CYS A 289 -6.96 -17.80 10.88
C CYS A 289 -6.89 -17.39 9.40
N GLU A 290 -6.94 -18.36 8.48
CA GLU A 290 -6.90 -18.08 7.04
C GLU A 290 -8.15 -17.34 6.53
N GLU A 291 -9.32 -17.55 7.15
CA GLU A 291 -10.51 -16.75 6.89
C GLU A 291 -10.32 -15.28 7.31
N GLU A 292 -9.74 -15.02 8.49
CA GLU A 292 -9.45 -13.63 8.90
C GLU A 292 -8.39 -12.97 8.02
N PHE A 293 -7.38 -13.70 7.55
CA PHE A 293 -6.47 -13.18 6.53
C PHE A 293 -7.19 -12.89 5.22
N ALA A 294 -8.10 -13.76 4.76
CA ALA A 294 -8.89 -13.52 3.55
C ALA A 294 -9.78 -12.27 3.70
N ARG A 295 -10.40 -12.09 4.86
CA ARG A 295 -11.24 -10.92 5.17
C ARG A 295 -10.43 -9.62 5.11
N GLU A 296 -9.21 -9.64 5.63
CA GLU A 296 -8.30 -8.49 5.57
C GLU A 296 -7.87 -8.16 4.14
N ARG A 297 -7.57 -9.16 3.31
CA ARG A 297 -7.28 -8.94 1.87
C ARG A 297 -8.44 -8.25 1.17
N THR A 298 -9.68 -8.70 1.41
CA THR A 298 -10.87 -8.07 0.83
C THR A 298 -11.01 -6.62 1.28
N GLU A 299 -10.74 -6.33 2.56
CA GLU A 299 -10.74 -4.97 3.11
C GLU A 299 -9.70 -4.08 2.42
N TRP A 300 -8.50 -4.59 2.12
CA TRP A 300 -7.52 -3.84 1.32
C TRP A 300 -8.03 -3.53 -0.09
N ILE A 301 -8.53 -4.53 -0.81
CA ILE A 301 -9.04 -4.31 -2.18
C ILE A 301 -10.12 -3.22 -2.18
N GLN A 302 -11.01 -3.22 -1.17
CA GLN A 302 -12.01 -2.16 -1.01
C GLN A 302 -11.36 -0.79 -0.80
N ILE A 303 -10.45 -0.67 0.18
CA ILE A 303 -9.69 0.57 0.45
C ILE A 303 -8.95 1.09 -0.80
N PHE A 304 -8.51 0.20 -1.70
CA PHE A 304 -7.84 0.57 -2.94
C PHE A 304 -8.78 0.82 -4.14
N SER A 305 -9.96 0.21 -4.16
CA SER A 305 -10.91 0.33 -5.26
C SER A 305 -11.88 1.53 -5.15
N GLU A 306 -12.25 1.97 -3.95
CA GLU A 306 -13.23 3.06 -3.76
C GLU A 306 -12.72 4.38 -4.36
N ASP A 307 -11.46 4.73 -4.12
CA ASP A 307 -10.83 5.96 -4.65
C ASP A 307 -10.66 5.93 -6.19
N SER A 308 -10.46 4.74 -6.77
CA SER A 308 -10.38 4.60 -8.24
C SER A 308 -11.71 4.96 -8.92
N LYS A 309 -12.84 4.75 -8.22
CA LYS A 309 -14.18 5.12 -8.71
C LYS A 309 -14.43 6.61 -8.55
N ASP A 310 -14.03 7.20 -7.42
CA ASP A 310 -14.16 8.64 -7.17
C ASP A 310 -13.37 9.44 -8.21
N LYS A 311 -12.12 9.06 -8.50
CA LYS A 311 -11.29 9.69 -9.55
C LYS A 311 -11.87 9.55 -10.96
N LYS A 312 -12.54 8.44 -11.28
CA LYS A 312 -13.21 8.26 -12.58
C LYS A 312 -14.46 9.13 -12.69
N SER A 313 -15.22 9.26 -11.59
CA SER A 313 -16.43 10.10 -11.54
C SER A 313 -16.12 11.59 -11.70
N ASP A 314 -14.96 12.06 -11.21
CA ASP A 314 -14.51 13.45 -11.38
C ASP A 314 -13.97 13.75 -12.79
N LYS A 315 -13.55 12.73 -13.55
CA LYS A 315 -13.04 12.87 -14.93
C LYS A 315 -14.14 12.82 -15.99
N GLU A 316 -15.33 12.32 -15.67
CA GLU A 316 -16.48 12.37 -16.59
C GLU A 316 -17.11 13.77 -16.53
N PRO A 317 -17.17 14.53 -17.64
CA PRO A 317 -17.87 15.81 -17.63
C PRO A 317 -19.33 15.55 -17.30
N LYS A 318 -19.83 16.16 -16.20
CA LYS A 318 -21.26 16.19 -15.88
C LYS A 318 -21.98 16.66 -17.13
N LYS A 319 -22.69 15.76 -17.82
CA LYS A 319 -23.59 16.10 -18.93
C LYS A 319 -24.58 17.12 -18.38
N THR A 320 -24.34 18.40 -18.63
CA THR A 320 -25.31 19.47 -18.43
C THR A 320 -26.51 19.08 -19.27
N LYS A 321 -27.59 18.63 -18.62
CA LYS A 321 -28.90 18.50 -19.26
C LYS A 321 -29.25 19.88 -19.82
N GLY A 322 -29.13 20.01 -21.13
CA GLY A 322 -29.63 21.16 -21.87
C GLY A 322 -31.10 21.33 -21.55
N SER A 323 -31.41 22.53 -21.08
CA SER A 323 -32.76 23.06 -20.97
C SER A 323 -33.31 23.23 -22.40
N ASP A 324 -34.02 22.23 -22.90
CA ASP A 324 -34.96 22.45 -24.00
C ASP A 324 -36.22 23.13 -23.41
N LYS A 325 -36.22 24.46 -23.50
CA LYS A 325 -37.43 25.25 -23.59
C LYS A 325 -37.27 26.20 -24.77
N SER A 326 -37.85 25.81 -25.89
CA SER A 326 -38.42 26.72 -26.88
C SER A 326 -39.66 26.06 -27.44
#